data_AF-A0A433E8I3-F1
#
_entry.id   AF-A0A433E8I3-F1
#
_cell.length_a   1.000
_cell.length_b   1.000
_cell.length_c   1.000
_cell.angle_alpha   90.00
_cell.angle_beta   90.00
_cell.angle_gamma   90.00
#
_symmetry.space_group_name_H-M   'P 1'
#
loop_
_entity.id
_entity.type
_entity.pdbx_description
1 polymer ?
#
loop_
_entity_poly.entity_id
_entity_poly.type
_entity_poly.pdbx_seq_one_letter_code
_entity_poly.pdbx_strand_id
1 'polypeptide(L)'
;MKLRMRQKKQGQDTKQQKQKKSEAKKQRRAAAENNRAQNGSAYGLNVPGGGAARMFQSPREWRGSTRQVCGLWPFSAGATTPYSGAPLGIDLDSNSPVGCDPIAWFVDGIINNPSAFILALPGYGKSTLVRHALLGMNGRGIIPLVPGDLKPDYVDEIEAMGGQVIQLAPGRGHLNVLDPGEISAIADRLPPDIREKLLVDAHTR
;
A
#
# COMPACT_ATOMS: atom_id res chain seq x y z
N MET A 1 24.81 -33.47 61.93
CA MET A 1 24.39 -32.09 62.30
C MET A 1 24.81 -31.00 61.30
N LYS A 2 25.99 -31.08 60.63
CA LYS A 2 26.50 -30.05 59.70
C LYS A 2 25.73 -29.88 58.36
N LEU A 3 25.07 -30.92 57.82
CA LEU A 3 24.30 -30.80 56.57
C LEU A 3 23.01 -29.97 56.71
N ARG A 4 22.28 -30.09 57.82
CA ARG A 4 21.02 -29.35 58.08
C ARG A 4 21.22 -27.84 58.21
N MET A 5 22.37 -27.41 58.76
CA MET A 5 22.69 -25.98 58.89
C MET A 5 23.07 -25.33 57.55
N ARG A 6 23.73 -26.08 56.64
CA ARG A 6 24.09 -25.61 55.29
C ARG A 6 22.85 -25.39 54.40
N GLN A 7 21.86 -26.27 54.48
CA GLN A 7 20.59 -26.14 53.76
C GLN A 7 19.74 -24.98 54.27
N LYS A 8 19.70 -24.72 55.59
CA LYS A 8 19.00 -23.54 56.15
C LYS A 8 19.65 -22.21 55.74
N LYS A 9 21.00 -22.14 55.69
CA LYS A 9 21.73 -20.95 55.22
C LYS A 9 21.47 -20.67 53.74
N GLN A 10 21.56 -21.69 52.88
CA GLN A 10 21.27 -21.56 51.44
C GLN A 10 19.82 -21.13 51.15
N GLY A 11 18.84 -21.59 51.95
CA GLY A 11 17.44 -21.18 51.84
C GLY A 11 17.17 -19.74 52.34
N GLN A 12 17.95 -19.25 53.30
CA GLN A 12 17.89 -17.86 53.78
C GLN A 12 18.54 -16.90 52.77
N ASP A 13 19.68 -17.27 52.18
CA ASP A 13 20.37 -16.47 51.16
C ASP A 13 19.54 -16.33 49.88
N THR A 14 18.83 -17.39 49.45
CA THR A 14 17.91 -17.32 48.30
C THR A 14 16.66 -16.49 48.58
N LYS A 15 16.14 -16.48 49.82
CA LYS A 15 15.04 -15.60 50.22
C LYS A 15 15.46 -14.14 50.26
N GLN A 16 16.64 -13.82 50.80
CA GLN A 16 17.19 -12.47 50.80
C GLN A 16 17.51 -11.96 49.39
N GLN A 17 18.04 -12.81 48.50
CA GLN A 17 18.25 -12.45 47.09
C GLN A 17 16.93 -12.22 46.34
N LYS A 18 15.87 -13.00 46.62
CA LYS A 18 14.54 -12.76 46.05
C LYS A 18 13.93 -11.45 46.54
N GLN A 19 14.08 -11.12 47.83
CA GLN A 19 13.63 -9.84 48.39
C GLN A 19 14.38 -8.65 47.77
N LYS A 20 15.71 -8.70 47.70
CA LYS A 20 16.52 -7.66 47.05
C LYS A 20 16.16 -7.47 45.58
N LYS A 21 15.93 -8.56 44.82
CA LYS A 21 15.45 -8.47 43.42
C LYS A 21 14.06 -7.84 43.31
N SER A 22 13.16 -8.13 44.26
CA SER A 22 11.82 -7.56 44.26
C SER A 22 11.82 -6.05 44.57
N GLU A 23 12.66 -5.60 45.50
CA GLU A 23 12.85 -4.20 45.84
C GLU A 23 13.50 -3.42 44.69
N ALA A 24 14.54 -3.97 44.08
CA ALA A 24 15.18 -3.37 42.89
C ALA A 24 14.20 -3.24 41.71
N LYS A 25 13.29 -4.22 41.53
CA LYS A 25 12.22 -4.15 40.51
C LYS A 25 11.20 -3.06 40.84
N LYS A 26 10.87 -2.88 42.12
CA LYS A 26 9.93 -1.84 42.59
C LYS A 26 10.53 -0.44 42.41
N GLN A 27 11.82 -0.26 42.74
CA GLN A 27 12.56 0.98 42.52
C GLN A 27 12.69 1.31 41.02
N ARG A 28 12.96 0.31 40.16
CA ARG A 28 12.98 0.49 38.70
C ARG A 28 11.62 0.90 38.13
N ARG A 29 10.52 0.34 38.64
CA ARG A 29 9.15 0.75 38.23
C ARG A 29 8.84 2.18 38.64
N ALA A 30 9.15 2.57 39.87
CA ALA A 30 8.96 3.93 40.35
C ALA A 30 9.81 4.95 39.55
N ALA A 31 11.06 4.61 39.23
CA ALA A 31 11.92 5.43 38.38
C ALA A 31 11.39 5.55 36.94
N ALA A 32 10.81 4.49 36.38
CA ALA A 32 10.19 4.50 35.06
C ALA A 32 8.89 5.32 35.02
N GLU A 33 8.09 5.27 36.08
CA GLU A 33 6.89 6.10 36.24
C GLU A 33 7.25 7.59 36.34
N ASN A 34 8.26 7.94 37.14
CA ASN A 34 8.75 9.32 37.23
C ASN A 34 9.33 9.82 35.90
N ASN A 35 10.08 8.99 35.17
CA ASN A 35 10.58 9.36 33.83
C ASN A 35 9.44 9.54 32.82
N ARG A 36 8.38 8.73 32.87
CA ARG A 36 7.19 8.92 32.02
C ARG A 36 6.41 10.18 32.37
N ALA A 37 6.37 10.55 33.64
CA ALA A 37 5.75 11.78 34.11
C ALA A 37 6.56 13.03 33.71
N GLN A 38 7.91 12.96 33.70
CA GLN A 38 8.80 14.10 33.40
C GLN A 38 9.10 14.28 31.90
N ASN A 39 9.30 13.20 31.14
CA ASN A 39 9.70 13.29 29.73
C ASN A 39 8.49 13.38 28.77
N GLY A 40 7.28 13.20 29.30
CA GLY A 40 6.05 13.18 28.51
C GLY A 40 5.97 11.99 27.56
N SER A 41 4.79 11.80 26.98
CA SER A 41 4.59 10.94 25.82
C SER A 41 4.38 11.82 24.59
N ALA A 42 4.33 11.25 23.39
CA ALA A 42 3.90 11.96 22.17
C ALA A 42 2.51 12.63 22.31
N TYR A 43 1.77 12.26 23.36
CA TYR A 43 0.44 12.74 23.68
C TYR A 43 0.38 13.77 24.81
N GLY A 44 1.54 14.21 25.33
CA GLY A 44 1.64 15.15 26.46
C GLY A 44 2.16 14.53 27.76
N LEU A 45 2.26 15.36 28.81
CA LEU A 45 2.79 14.98 30.12
C LEU A 45 1.70 14.34 30.98
N ASN A 46 1.95 13.12 31.47
CA ASN A 46 1.01 12.38 32.29
C ASN A 46 1.04 12.84 33.77
N VAL A 47 0.76 14.11 33.99
CA VAL A 47 0.67 14.77 35.29
C VAL A 47 -0.64 15.58 35.37
N PRO A 48 -1.19 15.84 36.56
CA PRO A 48 -2.35 16.72 36.71
C PRO A 48 -2.09 18.08 36.04
N GLY A 49 -2.96 18.49 35.09
CA GLY A 49 -2.78 19.72 34.31
C GLY A 49 -1.74 19.65 33.17
N GLY A 50 -1.10 18.50 32.95
CA GLY A 50 -0.03 18.31 31.94
C GLY A 50 -0.52 18.13 30.50
N GLY A 51 -1.83 18.25 30.25
CA GLY A 51 -2.40 18.24 28.89
C GLY A 51 -2.33 16.91 28.15
N ALA A 52 -2.10 15.79 28.83
CA ALA A 52 -2.03 14.48 28.18
C ALA A 52 -3.37 14.06 27.56
N ALA A 53 -3.39 13.87 26.24
CA ALA A 53 -4.59 13.47 25.49
C ALA A 53 -4.46 12.02 25.00
N ARG A 54 -5.36 11.11 25.44
CA ARG A 54 -5.31 9.70 24.98
C ARG A 54 -5.50 9.54 23.47
N MET A 55 -6.12 10.54 22.84
CA MET A 55 -6.36 10.61 21.40
C MET A 55 -5.90 11.99 20.95
N PHE A 56 -4.78 12.07 20.22
CA PHE A 56 -4.40 13.30 19.55
C PHE A 56 -5.27 13.42 18.29
N GLN A 57 -6.21 14.36 18.29
CA GLN A 57 -6.91 14.71 17.07
C GLN A 57 -5.91 15.44 16.17
N SER A 58 -5.62 14.91 14.98
CA SER A 58 -4.82 15.64 14.01
C SER A 58 -5.45 17.01 13.80
N PRO A 59 -4.67 18.11 13.93
CA PRO A 59 -5.20 19.43 13.68
C PRO A 59 -5.78 19.48 12.27
N ARG A 60 -6.88 20.22 12.09
CA ARG A 60 -7.45 20.42 10.75
C ARG A 60 -6.44 21.20 9.93
N GLU A 61 -5.94 20.57 8.89
CA GLU A 61 -5.04 21.20 7.94
C GLU A 61 -5.86 22.00 6.94
N TRP A 62 -5.54 23.29 6.84
CA TRP A 62 -6.15 24.20 5.90
C TRP A 62 -5.08 24.66 4.93
N ARG A 63 -5.39 24.60 3.63
CA ARG A 63 -4.52 25.13 2.59
C ARG A 63 -5.14 26.38 1.99
N GLY A 64 -4.30 27.38 1.79
CA GLY A 64 -4.64 28.57 1.03
C GLY A 64 -3.40 29.08 0.32
N SER A 65 -3.62 29.84 -0.75
CA SER A 65 -2.51 30.51 -1.42
C SER A 65 -1.84 31.49 -0.46
N THR A 66 -0.53 31.75 -0.63
CA THR A 66 0.20 32.77 0.15
C THR A 66 -0.45 34.16 0.04
N ARG A 67 -1.27 34.39 -0.99
CA ARG A 67 -2.07 35.60 -1.18
C ARG A 67 -3.29 35.70 -0.24
N GLN A 68 -3.84 34.57 0.19
CA GLN A 68 -5.02 34.50 1.06
C GLN A 68 -4.64 34.24 2.53
N VAL A 69 -3.56 33.50 2.76
CA VAL A 69 -3.09 33.11 4.10
C VAL A 69 -1.72 33.74 4.34
N CYS A 70 -1.66 35.07 4.25
CA CYS A 70 -0.42 35.82 4.45
C CYS A 70 0.01 35.69 5.93
N GLY A 71 1.15 35.06 6.19
CA GLY A 71 1.80 35.11 7.51
C GLY A 71 1.37 34.06 8.54
N LEU A 72 0.48 33.13 8.21
CA LEU A 72 0.29 31.92 9.03
C LEU A 72 1.30 30.85 8.56
N TRP A 73 2.15 30.42 9.49
CA TRP A 73 3.01 29.21 9.45
C TRP A 73 4.48 29.41 9.04
N PRO A 74 5.45 29.28 9.98
CA PRO A 74 6.89 29.33 9.69
C PRO A 74 7.46 28.02 9.13
N PHE A 75 6.64 27.01 8.87
CA PHE A 75 7.05 25.74 8.26
C PHE A 75 6.46 25.62 6.85
N SER A 76 6.91 26.47 5.94
CA SER A 76 6.58 26.35 4.51
C SER A 76 7.01 24.97 4.00
N ALA A 77 6.07 24.04 3.88
CA ALA A 77 6.30 22.78 3.20
C ALA A 77 6.32 23.04 1.69
N GLY A 78 7.16 22.30 0.96
CA GLY A 78 7.19 22.34 -0.50
C GLY A 78 5.80 22.06 -1.09
N ALA A 79 5.53 22.59 -2.28
CA ALA A 79 4.31 22.27 -3.01
C ALA A 79 4.22 20.75 -3.17
N THR A 80 3.02 20.20 -2.99
CA THR A 80 2.78 18.77 -3.10
C THR A 80 2.91 18.30 -4.53
N THR A 81 3.26 17.03 -4.72
CA THR A 81 3.17 16.38 -6.02
C THR A 81 1.77 16.61 -6.59
N PRO A 82 1.64 17.14 -7.83
CA PRO A 82 0.34 17.33 -8.44
C PRO A 82 -0.39 15.99 -8.49
N TYR A 83 -1.68 16.01 -8.16
CA TYR A 83 -2.49 14.80 -8.20
C TYR A 83 -2.63 14.33 -9.65
N SER A 84 -1.96 13.22 -9.96
CA SER A 84 -1.95 12.60 -11.28
C SER A 84 -2.18 11.11 -11.16
N GLY A 85 -3.04 10.55 -12.02
CA GLY A 85 -3.28 9.11 -12.08
C GLY A 85 -4.32 8.60 -11.09
N ALA A 86 -4.42 7.26 -11.01
CA ALA A 86 -5.39 6.55 -10.18
C ALA A 86 -5.20 6.89 -8.68
N PRO A 87 -6.27 7.17 -7.90
CA PRO A 87 -6.13 7.45 -6.48
C PRO A 87 -5.47 6.26 -5.78
N LEU A 88 -4.45 6.53 -4.96
CA LEU A 88 -3.74 5.50 -4.19
C LEU A 88 -3.88 5.72 -2.69
N GLY A 89 -3.85 6.98 -2.25
CA GLY A 89 -3.92 7.32 -0.84
C GLY A 89 -3.58 8.76 -0.56
N ILE A 90 -3.00 9.00 0.61
CA ILE A 90 -2.56 10.32 1.06
C ILE A 90 -1.05 10.33 1.24
N ASP A 91 -0.44 11.45 0.86
CA ASP A 91 0.96 11.74 1.15
C ASP A 91 1.13 11.95 2.67
N LEU A 92 2.17 11.36 3.24
CA LEU A 92 2.39 11.37 4.69
C LEU A 92 2.90 12.73 5.19
N ASP A 93 3.64 13.46 4.35
CA ASP A 93 4.25 14.73 4.76
C ASP A 93 3.28 15.90 4.61
N SER A 94 2.38 15.81 3.62
CA SER A 94 1.53 16.93 3.24
C SER A 94 0.03 16.68 3.36
N ASN A 95 -0.40 15.44 3.62
CA ASN A 95 -1.80 15.00 3.59
C ASN A 95 -2.54 15.31 2.29
N SER A 96 -1.83 15.49 1.18
CA SER A 96 -2.46 15.57 -0.14
C SER A 96 -2.86 14.24 -0.70
N PRO A 97 -3.91 14.17 -1.53
CA PRO A 97 -4.20 12.97 -2.28
C PRO A 97 -3.02 12.65 -3.22
N VAL A 98 -2.60 11.39 -3.21
CA VAL A 98 -1.59 10.86 -4.12
C VAL A 98 -2.28 9.95 -5.11
N GLY A 99 -2.05 10.23 -6.39
CA GLY A 99 -2.39 9.33 -7.47
C GLY A 99 -1.15 8.58 -7.95
N CYS A 100 -1.31 7.34 -8.37
CA CYS A 100 -0.25 6.50 -8.92
C CYS A 100 -0.79 5.69 -10.10
N ASP A 101 -0.36 6.07 -11.29
CA ASP A 101 -0.64 5.35 -12.54
C ASP A 101 0.52 5.60 -13.50
N PRO A 102 1.22 4.54 -13.97
CA PRO A 102 2.34 4.71 -14.88
C PRO A 102 1.97 5.40 -16.19
N ILE A 103 0.73 5.29 -16.66
CA ILE A 103 0.28 5.94 -17.90
C ILE A 103 0.08 7.43 -17.64
N ALA A 104 -0.69 7.79 -16.61
CA ALA A 104 -0.92 9.20 -16.28
C ALA A 104 0.38 9.94 -15.93
N TRP A 105 1.26 9.31 -15.15
CA TRP A 105 2.57 9.89 -14.83
C TRP A 105 3.47 10.08 -16.05
N PHE A 106 3.37 9.20 -17.05
CA PHE A 106 4.09 9.36 -18.30
C PHE A 106 3.51 10.51 -19.13
N VAL A 107 2.19 10.58 -19.25
CA VAL A 107 1.49 11.68 -19.96
C VAL A 107 1.80 13.05 -19.33
N ASP A 108 1.88 13.11 -18.01
CA ASP A 108 2.18 14.33 -17.26
C ASP A 108 3.69 14.65 -17.18
N GLY A 109 4.54 13.83 -17.80
CA GLY A 109 6.00 14.04 -17.85
C GLY A 109 6.71 13.83 -16.51
N ILE A 110 6.08 13.12 -15.56
CA ILE A 110 6.67 12.76 -14.26
C ILE A 110 7.68 11.62 -14.43
N ILE A 111 7.37 10.66 -15.31
CA ILE A 111 8.24 9.54 -15.66
C ILE A 111 8.48 9.49 -17.16
N ASN A 112 9.64 8.99 -17.58
CA ASN A 112 10.01 8.91 -19.00
C ASN A 112 9.49 7.65 -19.71
N ASN A 113 8.96 6.68 -18.97
CA ASN A 113 8.51 5.41 -19.51
C ASN A 113 7.28 4.94 -18.73
N PRO A 114 6.17 4.57 -19.39
CA PRO A 114 4.93 4.15 -18.74
C PRO A 114 5.05 2.71 -18.21
N SER A 115 5.93 2.49 -17.24
CA SER A 115 6.09 1.17 -16.60
C SER A 115 6.28 1.34 -15.11
N ALA A 116 5.71 0.39 -14.36
CA ALA A 116 5.82 0.34 -12.91
C ALA A 116 6.33 -1.04 -12.48
N PHE A 117 7.10 -1.07 -11.39
CA PHE A 117 7.58 -2.30 -10.78
C PHE A 117 7.12 -2.37 -9.32
N ILE A 118 6.34 -3.38 -8.98
CA ILE A 118 5.68 -3.50 -7.68
C ILE A 118 6.28 -4.67 -6.90
N LEU A 119 7.01 -4.33 -5.83
CA LEU A 119 7.68 -5.27 -4.95
C LEU A 119 7.01 -5.32 -3.59
N ALA A 120 6.72 -6.52 -3.12
CA ALA A 120 6.23 -6.75 -1.76
C ALA A 120 6.46 -8.21 -1.37
N LEU A 121 6.62 -8.44 -0.06
CA LEU A 121 6.63 -9.78 0.50
C LEU A 121 5.23 -10.41 0.39
N PRO A 122 5.11 -11.75 0.32
CA PRO A 122 3.82 -12.42 0.36
C PRO A 122 3.01 -12.01 1.59
N GLY A 123 1.75 -11.62 1.40
CA GLY A 123 0.85 -11.17 2.47
C GLY A 123 0.88 -9.68 2.82
N TYR A 124 1.72 -8.87 2.17
CA TYR A 124 1.81 -7.42 2.42
C TYR A 124 0.89 -6.56 1.53
N GLY A 125 -0.16 -7.15 0.98
CA GLY A 125 -1.17 -6.40 0.21
C GLY A 125 -0.73 -6.00 -1.21
N LYS A 126 0.25 -6.70 -1.82
CA LYS A 126 0.66 -6.46 -3.21
C LYS A 126 -0.52 -6.47 -4.18
N SER A 127 -1.27 -7.57 -4.18
CA SER A 127 -2.41 -7.75 -5.08
C SER A 127 -3.48 -6.70 -4.77
N THR A 128 -3.75 -6.40 -3.49
CA THR A 128 -4.69 -5.34 -3.08
C THR A 128 -4.32 -3.97 -3.64
N LEU A 129 -3.04 -3.58 -3.57
CA LEU A 129 -2.55 -2.32 -4.11
C LEU A 129 -2.72 -2.26 -5.63
N VAL A 130 -2.34 -3.33 -6.33
CA VAL A 130 -2.47 -3.44 -7.79
C VAL A 130 -3.93 -3.33 -8.20
N ARG A 131 -4.82 -4.09 -7.55
CA ARG A 131 -6.27 -4.07 -7.76
C ARG A 131 -6.85 -2.67 -7.59
N HIS A 132 -6.50 -1.99 -6.49
CA HIS A 132 -6.93 -0.61 -6.28
C HIS A 132 -6.50 0.34 -7.41
N ALA A 133 -5.26 0.22 -7.87
CA ALA A 133 -4.75 1.01 -8.99
C ALA A 133 -5.47 0.64 -10.31
N LEU A 134 -5.66 -0.65 -10.61
CA LEU A 134 -6.37 -1.13 -11.80
C LEU A 134 -7.79 -0.56 -11.88
N LEU A 135 -8.54 -0.62 -10.79
CA LEU A 135 -9.88 -0.03 -10.71
C LEU A 135 -9.86 1.48 -10.96
N GLY A 136 -8.92 2.20 -10.34
CA GLY A 136 -8.78 3.65 -10.49
C GLY A 136 -8.33 4.08 -11.90
N MET A 137 -7.55 3.24 -12.59
CA MET A 137 -7.16 3.41 -13.99
C MET A 137 -8.33 3.10 -14.94
N ASN A 138 -9.09 2.03 -14.67
CA ASN A 138 -10.28 1.68 -15.44
C ASN A 138 -11.34 2.79 -15.40
N GLY A 139 -11.57 3.39 -14.22
CA GLY A 139 -12.43 4.56 -14.07
C GLY A 139 -11.98 5.79 -14.87
N ARG A 140 -10.72 5.82 -15.33
CA ARG A 140 -10.16 6.87 -16.22
C ARG A 140 -10.16 6.48 -17.70
N GLY A 141 -10.74 5.32 -18.05
CA GLY A 141 -10.80 4.82 -19.41
C GLY A 141 -9.57 4.00 -19.85
N ILE A 142 -8.66 3.66 -18.92
CA ILE A 142 -7.53 2.78 -19.20
C ILE A 142 -7.99 1.33 -19.03
N ILE A 143 -7.97 0.55 -20.11
CA ILE A 143 -8.45 -0.83 -20.09
C ILE A 143 -7.35 -1.74 -19.53
N PRO A 144 -7.58 -2.42 -18.39
CA PRO A 144 -6.59 -3.34 -17.83
C PRO A 144 -6.53 -4.65 -18.62
N LEU A 145 -5.31 -5.12 -18.91
CA LEU A 145 -5.05 -6.44 -19.48
C LEU A 145 -4.14 -7.22 -18.54
N VAL A 146 -4.63 -8.34 -17.99
CA VAL A 146 -3.90 -9.17 -17.02
C VAL A 146 -3.59 -10.54 -17.63
N PRO A 147 -2.43 -10.71 -18.29
CA PRO A 147 -2.03 -12.01 -18.80
C PRO A 147 -1.51 -12.92 -17.68
N GLY A 148 -1.89 -14.20 -17.71
CA GLY A 148 -1.24 -15.24 -16.89
C GLY A 148 -1.55 -15.19 -15.40
N ASP A 149 -2.76 -14.78 -15.01
CA ASP A 149 -3.22 -14.85 -13.61
C ASP A 149 -3.41 -16.31 -13.15
N LEU A 150 -2.36 -16.87 -12.53
CA LEU A 150 -2.37 -18.26 -12.05
C LEU A 150 -3.10 -18.45 -10.71
N LYS A 151 -3.28 -17.38 -9.93
CA LYS A 151 -3.81 -17.41 -8.54
C LYS A 151 -5.19 -16.73 -8.43
N PRO A 152 -5.98 -16.81 -9.50
CA PRO A 152 -7.05 -15.88 -9.84
C PRO A 152 -7.17 -14.64 -8.92
N ASP A 153 -6.13 -13.81 -8.89
CA ASP A 153 -6.08 -12.63 -8.01
C ASP A 153 -6.99 -11.49 -8.52
N TYR A 154 -7.22 -11.43 -9.84
CA TYR A 154 -7.87 -10.30 -10.52
C TYR A 154 -9.18 -10.69 -11.24
N VAL A 155 -9.48 -11.97 -11.38
CA VAL A 155 -10.63 -12.49 -12.13
C VAL A 155 -11.96 -11.85 -11.68
N ASP A 156 -12.20 -11.84 -10.37
CA ASP A 156 -13.39 -11.28 -9.74
C ASP A 156 -13.55 -9.77 -10.02
N GLU A 157 -12.44 -9.04 -10.04
CA GLU A 157 -12.44 -7.61 -10.35
C GLU A 157 -12.70 -7.32 -11.83
N ILE A 158 -12.06 -8.08 -12.73
CA ILE A 158 -12.29 -7.95 -14.17
C ILE A 158 -13.76 -8.25 -14.51
N GLU A 159 -14.33 -9.32 -13.94
CA GLU A 159 -15.74 -9.65 -14.10
C GLU A 159 -16.65 -8.53 -13.55
N ALA A 160 -16.33 -7.97 -12.38
CA ALA A 160 -17.09 -6.86 -11.79
C ALA A 160 -17.03 -5.58 -12.64
N MET A 161 -15.92 -5.33 -13.34
CA MET A 161 -15.79 -4.23 -14.30
C MET A 161 -16.48 -4.50 -15.65
N GLY A 162 -17.11 -5.67 -15.82
CA GLY A 162 -17.74 -6.09 -17.09
C GLY A 162 -16.73 -6.51 -18.15
N GLY A 163 -15.51 -6.84 -17.75
CA GLY A 163 -14.45 -7.33 -18.62
C GLY A 163 -14.60 -8.81 -18.97
N GLN A 164 -13.81 -9.26 -19.94
CA GLN A 164 -13.77 -10.66 -20.37
C GLN A 164 -12.67 -11.43 -19.66
N VAL A 165 -13.01 -12.60 -19.13
CA VAL A 165 -12.03 -13.56 -18.57
C VAL A 165 -11.88 -14.75 -19.50
N ILE A 166 -10.66 -14.99 -20.00
CA ILE A 166 -10.33 -16.11 -20.88
C ILE A 166 -9.54 -17.13 -20.07
N GLN A 167 -10.16 -18.27 -19.75
CA GLN A 167 -9.48 -19.35 -19.04
C GLN A 167 -8.80 -20.30 -20.01
N LEU A 168 -7.47 -20.41 -19.91
CA LEU A 168 -6.66 -21.34 -20.69
C LEU A 168 -6.28 -22.53 -19.82
N ALA A 169 -6.87 -23.69 -20.09
CA ALA A 169 -6.54 -24.94 -19.42
C ALA A 169 -7.05 -26.15 -20.23
N PRO A 170 -6.41 -27.33 -20.13
CA PRO A 170 -6.92 -28.55 -20.73
C PRO A 170 -8.40 -28.79 -20.36
N GLY A 171 -9.25 -28.95 -21.36
CA GLY A 171 -10.69 -29.15 -21.17
C GLY A 171 -11.51 -27.92 -20.75
N ARG A 172 -10.91 -26.72 -20.66
CA ARG A 172 -11.64 -25.45 -20.42
C ARG A 172 -11.52 -24.46 -21.57
N GLY A 173 -10.34 -24.34 -22.16
CA GLY A 173 -10.08 -23.39 -23.23
C GLY A 173 -8.68 -23.51 -23.79
N HIS A 174 -8.52 -23.13 -25.04
CA HIS A 174 -7.25 -23.13 -25.77
C HIS A 174 -7.08 -21.78 -26.49
N LEU A 175 -5.82 -21.38 -26.71
CA LEU A 175 -5.47 -20.25 -27.55
C LEU A 175 -4.76 -20.81 -28.79
N ASN A 176 -5.37 -20.66 -29.95
CA ASN A 176 -4.73 -21.04 -31.21
C ASN A 176 -3.91 -19.84 -31.73
N VAL A 177 -2.59 -19.97 -31.71
CA VAL A 177 -1.68 -18.91 -32.19
C VAL A 177 -1.74 -18.75 -33.71
N LEU A 178 -2.17 -19.79 -34.42
CA LEU A 178 -2.36 -19.78 -35.87
C LEU A 178 -3.76 -19.31 -36.29
N ASP A 179 -4.61 -18.91 -35.33
CA ASP A 179 -5.93 -18.39 -35.66
C ASP A 179 -5.77 -17.00 -36.30
N PRO A 180 -6.24 -16.79 -37.55
CA PRO A 180 -6.26 -15.46 -38.16
C PRO A 180 -7.22 -14.50 -37.42
N GLY A 181 -7.99 -15.00 -36.46
CA GLY A 181 -8.93 -14.24 -35.65
C GLY A 181 -10.11 -13.72 -36.47
N GLU A 182 -10.65 -12.57 -36.04
CA GLU A 182 -11.82 -11.92 -36.64
C GLU A 182 -11.59 -11.43 -38.09
N ILE A 183 -10.35 -11.47 -38.59
CA ILE A 183 -10.03 -11.10 -39.98
C ILE A 183 -10.83 -11.96 -40.96
N SER A 184 -10.96 -13.25 -40.67
CA SER A 184 -11.72 -14.19 -41.50
C SER A 184 -13.23 -13.91 -41.49
N ALA A 185 -13.78 -13.51 -40.34
CA ALA A 185 -15.20 -13.22 -40.16
C ALA A 185 -15.63 -11.86 -40.74
N ILE A 186 -14.71 -10.89 -40.80
CA ILE A 186 -14.97 -9.53 -41.30
C ILE A 186 -14.62 -9.41 -42.80
N ALA A 187 -13.83 -10.34 -43.34
CA ALA A 187 -13.38 -10.35 -44.74
C ALA A 187 -14.53 -10.12 -45.75
N ASP A 188 -15.68 -10.77 -45.56
CA ASP A 188 -16.82 -10.66 -46.48
C ASP A 188 -17.52 -9.29 -46.44
N ARG A 189 -17.31 -8.50 -45.38
CA ARG A 189 -17.86 -7.15 -45.22
C ARG A 189 -16.93 -6.06 -45.75
N LEU A 190 -15.72 -6.42 -46.17
CA LEU A 190 -14.71 -5.49 -46.64
C LEU A 190 -14.76 -5.32 -48.16
N PRO A 191 -14.40 -4.13 -48.68
CA PRO A 191 -14.21 -3.90 -50.10
C PRO A 191 -13.25 -4.94 -50.74
N PRO A 192 -13.47 -5.35 -52.00
CA PRO A 192 -12.76 -6.48 -52.61
C PRO A 192 -11.24 -6.34 -52.60
N ASP A 193 -10.73 -5.13 -52.81
CA ASP A 193 -9.32 -4.76 -52.84
C ASP A 193 -8.64 -4.83 -51.46
N ILE A 194 -9.37 -4.50 -50.40
CA ILE A 194 -8.89 -4.59 -49.01
C ILE A 194 -8.96 -6.03 -48.51
N ARG A 195 -10.03 -6.76 -48.87
CA ARG A 195 -10.21 -8.17 -48.52
C ARG A 195 -9.06 -9.04 -49.05
N GLU A 196 -8.71 -8.89 -50.32
CA GLU A 196 -7.66 -9.70 -50.96
C GLU A 196 -6.28 -9.47 -50.31
N LYS A 197 -5.95 -8.21 -49.99
CA LYS A 197 -4.70 -7.88 -49.27
C LYS A 197 -4.66 -8.46 -47.86
N LEU A 198 -5.77 -8.38 -47.12
CA LEU A 198 -5.84 -8.89 -45.75
C LEU A 198 -5.76 -10.42 -45.69
N LEU A 199 -6.38 -11.12 -46.64
CA LEU A 199 -6.30 -12.59 -46.72
C LEU A 199 -4.88 -13.06 -47.05
N VAL A 200 -4.18 -12.34 -47.94
CA VAL A 200 -2.77 -12.64 -48.25
C VAL A 200 -1.88 -12.42 -47.02
N ASP A 201 -2.06 -11.30 -46.30
CA ASP A 201 -1.28 -11.02 -45.08
C ASP A 201 -1.56 -12.05 -43.97
N ALA A 202 -2.81 -12.49 -43.82
CA ALA A 202 -3.20 -13.54 -42.87
C ALA A 202 -2.56 -14.91 -43.19
N HIS A 203 -2.31 -15.22 -44.46
CA HIS A 203 -1.66 -16.46 -44.89
C HIS A 203 -0.13 -16.41 -44.86
N THR A 204 0.48 -15.22 -44.74
CA THR A 204 1.94 -15.05 -44.82
C THR A 204 2.62 -14.96 -43.44
N ARG A 205 1.84 -14.81 -42.35
CA ARG A 205 2.34 -14.75 -40.97
C ARG A 205 2.58 -16.11 -40.32
#